data_AF-A0A7S3JEG0-F1
#
_entry.id   AF-A0A7S3JEG0-F1
#
_cell.length_a   1.000
_cell.length_b   1.000
_cell.length_c   1.000
_cell.angle_alpha   90.00
_cell.angle_beta   90.00
_cell.angle_gamma   90.00
#
_symmetry.space_group_name_H-M   'P 1'
#
loop_
_entity.id
_entity.type
_entity.pdbx_description
1 polymer ?
#
loop_
_entity_poly.entity_id
_entity_poly.type
_entity_poly.pdbx_seq_one_letter_code
_entity_poly.pdbx_strand_id
1 'polypeptide(L)'
;MTSLPRFYADLLGSKYENKVHHMKFLTSFTLAAIETGLITPFERLQVFIMTSKFSKNNYADFYNMSKSKFRTELFKGLTPYFSKQIVAWTTFLQADAFYKNKFRKFYGIHDKNMITGYRLALCSFCISLTTILCVMPFDNIKTHLQKHNLELIDGKKVEKASSKIGIPTAIKRIYLRGGLSGFFTGWRIKLFVHFMTSSFTVCLLEYMENLHVKALDLKA
;
A
#
# COMPACT_ATOMS: atom_id res chain seq x y z
N MET A 1 -22.55 -0.32 -1.60
CA MET A 1 -21.83 0.10 -0.39
C MET A 1 -21.08 -1.12 0.08
N THR A 2 -19.74 -1.08 0.09
CA THR A 2 -18.94 -2.16 0.67
C THR A 2 -19.37 -2.35 2.13
N SER A 3 -20.09 -3.44 2.42
CA SER A 3 -20.39 -3.81 3.79
C SER A 3 -19.05 -4.10 4.45
N LEU A 4 -18.65 -3.19 5.34
CA LEU A 4 -17.48 -3.41 6.18
C LEU A 4 -17.69 -4.72 6.95
N PRO A 5 -16.62 -5.46 7.25
CA PRO A 5 -16.76 -6.66 8.06
C PRO A 5 -17.53 -6.28 9.33
N ARG A 6 -18.66 -6.96 9.58
CA ARG A 6 -19.54 -6.71 10.74
C ARG A 6 -18.76 -6.69 12.05
N PHE A 7 -17.62 -7.36 12.08
CA PHE A 7 -16.60 -7.26 13.12
C PHE A 7 -16.43 -5.84 13.69
N TYR A 8 -16.30 -4.80 12.86
CA TYR A 8 -16.16 -3.42 13.38
C TYR A 8 -17.48 -2.81 13.85
N ALA A 9 -18.60 -3.13 13.21
CA ALA A 9 -19.91 -2.68 13.65
C ALA A 9 -20.25 -3.28 15.03
N ASP A 10 -19.96 -4.56 15.22
CA ASP A 10 -20.17 -5.30 16.47
C ASP A 10 -19.22 -4.80 17.58
N LEU A 11 -17.97 -4.47 17.25
CA LEU A 11 -16.97 -4.00 18.22
C LEU A 11 -17.16 -2.53 18.65
N LEU A 12 -17.53 -1.63 17.74
CA LEU A 12 -17.67 -0.19 18.01
C LEU A 12 -19.08 0.22 18.47
N GLY A 13 -20.07 -0.66 18.32
CA GLY A 13 -21.47 -0.43 18.70
C GLY A 13 -22.24 0.49 17.74
N SER A 14 -23.57 0.54 17.91
CA SER A 14 -24.52 1.24 17.03
C SER A 14 -24.26 2.75 16.88
N LYS A 15 -23.54 3.35 17.84
CA LYS A 15 -23.19 4.78 17.82
C LYS A 15 -22.27 5.18 16.66
N TYR A 16 -21.55 4.21 16.08
CA TYR A 16 -20.61 4.44 14.97
C TYR A 16 -21.11 3.93 13.62
N GLU A 17 -22.27 3.28 13.57
CA GLU A 17 -22.83 2.65 12.37
C GLU A 17 -23.04 3.65 11.23
N ASN A 18 -23.40 4.90 11.56
CA ASN A 18 -23.61 5.95 10.57
C ASN A 18 -22.32 6.63 10.06
N LYS A 19 -21.14 6.33 10.63
CA LYS A 19 -19.87 6.98 10.26
C LYS A 19 -19.03 6.11 9.32
N VAL A 20 -19.54 5.91 8.10
CA VAL A 20 -18.91 5.08 7.04
C VAL A 20 -17.42 5.38 6.82
N HIS A 21 -17.01 6.65 6.87
CA HIS A 21 -15.61 7.04 6.68
C HIS A 21 -14.67 6.54 7.79
N HIS A 22 -15.13 6.53 9.04
CA HIS A 22 -14.30 6.12 10.17
C HIS A 22 -14.07 4.61 10.15
N MET A 23 -15.12 3.85 9.84
CA MET A 23 -15.01 2.40 9.70
C MET A 23 -14.07 2.00 8.55
N LYS A 24 -14.10 2.75 7.43
CA LYS A 24 -13.16 2.53 6.32
C LYS A 24 -11.72 2.81 6.71
N PHE A 25 -11.48 3.86 7.49
CA PHE A 25 -10.15 4.15 8.02
C PHE A 25 -9.65 3.08 9.00
N LEU A 26 -10.52 2.56 9.87
CA LEU A 26 -10.12 1.47 10.78
C LEU A 26 -9.83 0.18 10.02
N THR A 27 -10.64 -0.12 9.00
CA THR A 27 -10.42 -1.28 8.12
C THR A 27 -9.14 -1.14 7.31
N SER A 28 -8.83 0.05 6.78
CA SER A 28 -7.56 0.27 6.09
C SER A 28 -6.37 0.14 7.03
N PHE A 29 -6.49 0.61 8.27
CA PHE A 29 -5.43 0.51 9.26
C PHE A 29 -5.12 -0.95 9.63
N THR A 30 -6.15 -1.77 9.88
CA THR A 30 -5.94 -3.17 10.24
C THR A 30 -5.47 -4.02 9.06
N LEU A 31 -6.00 -3.77 7.87
CA LEU A 31 -5.50 -4.38 6.65
C LEU A 31 -4.03 -4.03 6.40
N ALA A 32 -3.67 -2.75 6.58
CA ALA A 32 -2.28 -2.30 6.49
C ALA A 32 -1.41 -2.97 7.56
N ALA A 33 -1.87 -3.12 8.80
CA ALA A 33 -1.10 -3.76 9.87
C ALA A 33 -0.83 -5.24 9.59
N ILE A 34 -1.85 -5.98 9.15
CA ILE A 34 -1.74 -7.39 8.80
C ILE A 34 -0.78 -7.56 7.61
N GLU A 35 -1.01 -6.81 6.54
CA GLU A 35 -0.17 -6.90 5.34
C GLU A 35 1.27 -6.49 5.63
N THR A 36 1.46 -5.45 6.44
CA THR A 36 2.79 -4.99 6.84
C THR A 36 3.49 -6.06 7.69
N GLY A 37 2.81 -6.68 8.63
CA GLY A 37 3.36 -7.77 9.45
C GLY A 37 3.77 -8.99 8.62
N LEU A 38 2.96 -9.34 7.61
CA LEU A 38 3.21 -10.49 6.75
C LEU A 38 4.28 -10.21 5.69
N ILE A 39 4.21 -9.09 4.96
CA ILE A 39 5.03 -8.84 3.77
C ILE A 39 6.42 -8.27 4.11
N THR A 40 6.54 -7.42 5.13
CA THR A 40 7.83 -6.79 5.50
C THR A 40 9.00 -7.79 5.63
N PRO A 41 8.87 -8.94 6.32
CA PRO A 41 9.98 -9.88 6.43
C PRO A 41 10.40 -10.47 5.07
N PHE A 42 9.45 -10.75 4.18
CA PHE A 42 9.73 -11.25 2.84
C PHE A 42 10.37 -10.19 1.95
N GLU A 43 9.87 -8.95 1.97
CA GLU A 43 10.49 -7.83 1.25
C GLU A 43 11.94 -7.61 1.72
N ARG A 44 12.20 -7.66 3.03
CA ARG A 44 13.55 -7.48 3.59
C ARG A 44 14.48 -8.59 3.12
N LEU A 45 14.00 -9.84 3.13
CA LEU A 45 14.76 -10.98 2.65
C LEU A 45 15.05 -10.88 1.14
N GLN A 46 14.07 -10.49 0.34
CA GLN A 46 14.23 -10.25 -1.10
C GLN A 46 15.27 -9.16 -1.38
N VAL A 47 15.18 -8.01 -0.70
CA VAL A 47 16.13 -6.91 -0.86
C VAL A 47 17.54 -7.39 -0.46
N PHE A 48 17.66 -8.11 0.64
CA PHE A 48 18.94 -8.67 1.07
C PHE A 48 19.55 -9.52 -0.05
N ILE A 49 18.82 -10.51 -0.58
CA ILE A 49 19.27 -11.39 -1.66
C ILE A 49 19.65 -10.60 -2.92
N MET A 50 18.87 -9.59 -3.31
CA MET A 50 19.15 -8.75 -4.48
C MET A 50 20.40 -7.88 -4.31
N THR A 51 20.70 -7.49 -3.07
CA THR A 51 21.87 -6.65 -2.74
C THR A 51 23.13 -7.45 -2.41
N SER A 52 22.99 -8.69 -1.93
CA SER A 52 24.10 -9.61 -1.61
C SER A 52 24.66 -10.25 -2.88
N LYS A 53 25.28 -9.43 -3.73
CA LYS A 53 25.87 -9.85 -5.02
C LYS A 53 27.10 -10.78 -4.90
N PHE A 54 27.46 -11.28 -3.70
CA PHE A 54 28.77 -11.87 -3.45
C PHE A 54 28.84 -13.13 -2.57
N SER A 55 27.72 -13.72 -2.11
CA SER A 55 27.79 -14.99 -1.36
C SER A 55 27.12 -16.15 -2.10
N LYS A 56 27.80 -17.30 -2.14
CA LYS A 56 27.26 -18.59 -2.60
C LYS A 56 26.23 -19.18 -1.62
N ASN A 57 26.14 -18.69 -0.37
CA ASN A 57 25.24 -19.18 0.69
C ASN A 57 24.35 -18.06 1.26
N ASN A 58 23.53 -17.44 0.40
CA ASN A 58 22.77 -16.22 0.73
C ASN A 58 21.86 -16.30 1.98
N TYR A 59 21.21 -17.44 2.26
CA TYR A 59 20.26 -17.54 3.38
C TYR A 59 20.92 -17.84 4.73
N ALA A 60 21.89 -18.77 4.73
CA ALA A 60 22.64 -19.12 5.93
C ALA A 60 23.46 -17.91 6.43
N ASP A 61 24.00 -17.13 5.50
CA ASP A 61 24.76 -15.92 5.83
C ASP A 61 23.87 -14.82 6.41
N PHE A 62 22.64 -14.65 5.92
CA PHE A 62 21.68 -13.72 6.53
C PHE A 62 21.37 -14.11 7.98
N TYR A 63 21.13 -15.40 8.23
CA TYR A 63 20.83 -15.93 9.55
C TYR A 63 22.04 -15.78 10.49
N ASN A 64 23.24 -16.12 10.03
CA ASN A 64 24.47 -16.02 10.81
C ASN A 64 24.85 -14.57 11.11
N MET A 65 24.71 -13.66 10.14
CA MET A 65 24.97 -12.23 10.32
C MET A 65 23.95 -11.56 11.25
N SER A 66 22.74 -12.09 11.30
CA SER A 66 21.63 -11.54 12.09
C SER A 66 21.39 -12.26 13.41
N LYS A 67 22.25 -13.21 13.81
CA LYS A 67 21.99 -14.14 14.93
C LYS A 67 21.67 -13.45 16.27
N SER A 68 22.22 -12.26 16.54
CA SER A 68 21.96 -11.49 17.77
C SER A 68 20.79 -10.50 17.67
N LYS A 69 20.37 -10.10 16.46
CA LYS A 69 19.36 -9.05 16.22
C LYS A 69 18.39 -9.41 15.08
N PHE A 70 18.08 -10.68 14.93
CA PHE A 70 17.32 -11.20 13.79
C PHE A 70 15.99 -10.48 13.60
N ARG A 71 15.19 -10.35 14.67
CA ARG A 71 13.90 -9.67 14.62
C ARG A 71 14.03 -8.20 14.23
N THR A 72 14.99 -7.49 14.81
CA THR A 72 15.20 -6.06 14.54
C THR A 72 15.66 -5.82 13.10
N GLU A 73 16.49 -6.70 12.52
CA GLU A 73 16.91 -6.61 11.13
C GLU A 73 15.81 -7.03 10.14
N LEU A 74 14.98 -8.01 10.51
CA LEU A 74 13.84 -8.47 9.70
C LEU A 74 12.77 -7.37 9.55
N PHE A 75 12.50 -6.63 10.63
CA PHE A 75 11.55 -5.52 10.66
C PHE A 75 12.20 -4.15 10.43
N LYS A 76 13.42 -4.12 9.91
CA LYS A 76 14.10 -2.86 9.58
C LYS A 76 13.40 -2.18 8.41
N GLY A 77 12.89 -0.98 8.65
CA GLY A 77 12.07 -0.25 7.68
C GLY A 77 10.57 -0.56 7.77
N LEU A 78 10.12 -1.22 8.84
CA LEU A 78 8.70 -1.45 9.11
C LEU A 78 7.90 -0.14 9.15
N THR A 79 8.39 0.88 9.86
CA THR A 79 7.68 2.17 9.99
C THR A 79 7.39 2.85 8.65
N PRO A 80 8.38 3.12 7.77
CA PRO A 80 8.08 3.74 6.48
C PRO A 80 7.22 2.85 5.58
N TYR A 81 7.31 1.53 5.71
CA TYR A 81 6.42 0.62 4.99
C TYR A 81 4.99 0.69 5.49
N PHE A 82 4.80 0.65 6.81
CA PHE A 82 3.49 0.73 7.45
C PHE A 82 2.79 2.05 7.13
N SER A 83 3.51 3.18 7.20
CA SER A 83 2.97 4.49 6.82
C SER A 83 2.52 4.52 5.36
N LYS A 84 3.33 3.97 4.45
CA LYS A 84 2.94 3.82 3.04
C LYS A 84 1.67 2.99 2.91
N GLN A 85 1.58 1.86 3.61
CA GLN A 85 0.47 0.93 3.46
C GLN A 85 -0.85 1.47 4.01
N ILE A 86 -0.79 2.21 5.12
CA ILE A 86 -1.96 2.96 5.64
C ILE A 86 -2.47 3.94 4.59
N VAL A 87 -1.58 4.75 4.01
CA VAL A 87 -1.97 5.75 2.99
C VAL A 87 -2.54 5.06 1.75
N ALA A 88 -1.90 3.98 1.29
CA ALA A 88 -2.35 3.23 0.13
C ALA A 88 -3.76 2.68 0.30
N TRP A 89 -4.03 1.94 1.38
CA TRP A 89 -5.36 1.37 1.62
C TRP A 89 -6.42 2.42 1.91
N THR A 90 -6.08 3.46 2.67
CA THR A 90 -7.04 4.51 3.02
C THR A 90 -7.46 5.28 1.77
N THR A 91 -6.50 5.69 0.94
CA THR A 91 -6.79 6.37 -0.32
C THR A 91 -7.55 5.46 -1.27
N PHE A 92 -7.16 4.19 -1.39
CA PHE A 92 -7.84 3.22 -2.25
C PHE A 92 -9.31 3.00 -1.86
N LEU A 93 -9.59 2.69 -0.59
CA LEU A 93 -10.96 2.43 -0.11
C LEU A 93 -11.86 3.67 -0.17
N GLN A 94 -11.30 4.84 0.11
CA GLN A 94 -12.03 6.11 0.03
C GLN A 94 -12.31 6.49 -1.43
N ALA A 95 -11.33 6.32 -2.32
CA ALA A 95 -11.49 6.55 -3.75
C ALA A 95 -12.50 5.59 -4.36
N ASP A 96 -12.43 4.29 -4.05
CA ASP A 96 -13.40 3.28 -4.52
C ASP A 96 -14.83 3.67 -4.15
N ALA A 97 -15.05 4.04 -2.88
CA ALA A 97 -16.35 4.50 -2.41
C ALA A 97 -16.85 5.72 -3.17
N PHE A 98 -15.98 6.72 -3.31
CA PHE A 98 -16.32 8.00 -3.92
C PHE A 98 -16.63 7.84 -5.41
N TYR A 99 -15.77 7.14 -6.16
CA TYR A 99 -15.94 6.94 -7.59
C TYR A 99 -17.12 6.01 -7.89
N LYS A 100 -17.30 4.90 -7.17
CA LYS A 100 -18.50 4.05 -7.35
C LYS A 100 -19.78 4.83 -7.11
N ASN A 101 -19.88 5.60 -6.02
CA ASN A 101 -21.07 6.40 -5.74
C ASN A 101 -21.32 7.46 -6.83
N LYS A 102 -20.26 8.11 -7.31
CA LYS A 102 -20.37 9.12 -8.39
C LYS A 102 -20.79 8.50 -9.71
N PHE A 103 -20.22 7.34 -10.08
CA PHE A 103 -20.60 6.62 -11.29
C PHE A 103 -22.04 6.09 -11.22
N ARG A 104 -22.49 5.52 -10.09
CA ARG A 104 -23.87 5.06 -9.91
C ARG A 104 -24.88 6.19 -10.10
N LYS A 105 -24.62 7.35 -9.48
CA LYS A 105 -25.44 8.56 -9.64
C LYS A 105 -25.46 9.08 -11.07
N PHE A 106 -24.31 9.12 -11.74
CA PHE A 106 -24.20 9.63 -13.10
C PHE A 106 -24.96 8.77 -14.13
N TYR A 107 -24.94 7.44 -13.96
CA TYR A 107 -25.60 6.50 -14.88
C TYR A 107 -27.00 6.05 -14.43
N GLY A 108 -27.53 6.56 -13.32
CA GLY A 108 -28.83 6.17 -12.79
C GLY A 108 -28.95 4.67 -12.45
N ILE A 109 -27.84 4.02 -12.08
CA ILE A 109 -27.83 2.58 -11.79
C ILE A 109 -28.35 2.37 -10.37
N HIS A 110 -29.40 1.54 -10.23
CA HIS A 110 -29.91 1.14 -8.92
C HIS A 110 -28.83 0.39 -8.12
N ASP A 111 -28.75 0.61 -6.81
CA ASP A 111 -27.65 0.12 -5.96
C ASP A 111 -27.47 -1.42 -5.92
N LYS A 112 -28.46 -2.17 -6.41
CA LYS A 112 -28.48 -3.64 -6.47
C LYS A 112 -27.96 -4.20 -7.80
N ASN A 113 -27.82 -3.36 -8.83
CA ASN A 113 -27.42 -3.83 -10.16
C ASN A 113 -25.91 -3.79 -10.33
N MET A 114 -25.35 -4.84 -10.94
CA MET A 114 -23.93 -4.91 -11.27
C MET A 114 -23.54 -3.77 -12.21
N ILE A 115 -22.46 -3.08 -11.89
CA ILE A 115 -21.87 -2.11 -12.82
C ILE A 115 -21.26 -2.88 -14.01
N THR A 116 -21.52 -2.41 -15.23
CA THR A 116 -20.97 -3.04 -16.43
C THR A 116 -19.44 -3.00 -16.44
N GLY A 117 -18.78 -4.08 -16.88
CA GLY A 117 -17.32 -4.25 -16.82
C GLY A 117 -16.51 -3.09 -17.41
N TYR A 118 -16.93 -2.52 -18.54
CA TYR A 118 -16.23 -1.36 -19.15
C TYR A 118 -16.27 -0.11 -18.26
N ARG A 119 -17.37 0.10 -17.53
CA ARG A 119 -17.53 1.22 -16.59
C ARG A 119 -16.68 0.99 -15.33
N LEU A 120 -16.58 -0.26 -14.88
CA LEU A 120 -15.69 -0.64 -13.79
C LEU A 120 -14.22 -0.41 -14.15
N ALA A 121 -13.81 -0.68 -15.39
CA ALA A 121 -12.45 -0.39 -15.85
C ALA A 121 -12.13 1.12 -15.78
N LEU A 122 -13.05 1.98 -16.25
CA LEU A 122 -12.89 3.44 -16.12
C LEU A 122 -12.86 3.90 -14.66
N CYS A 123 -13.72 3.34 -13.81
CA CYS A 123 -13.73 3.60 -12.37
C CYS A 123 -12.38 3.21 -11.75
N SER A 124 -11.86 2.03 -12.08
CA SER A 124 -10.58 1.50 -11.61
C SER A 124 -9.41 2.37 -12.04
N PHE A 125 -9.46 2.92 -13.26
CA PHE A 125 -8.48 3.89 -13.72
C PHE A 125 -8.46 5.16 -12.86
N CYS A 126 -9.62 5.77 -12.61
CA CYS A 126 -9.71 6.94 -11.72
C CYS A 126 -9.21 6.65 -10.31
N ILE A 127 -9.60 5.50 -9.73
CA ILE A 127 -9.14 5.06 -8.41
C ILE A 127 -7.61 4.91 -8.39
N SER A 128 -7.04 4.26 -9.41
CA SER A 128 -5.60 4.04 -9.50
C SER A 128 -4.84 5.37 -9.58
N LEU A 129 -5.33 6.33 -10.36
CA LEU A 129 -4.71 7.65 -10.51
C LEU A 129 -4.68 8.40 -9.18
N THR A 130 -5.81 8.47 -8.47
CA THR A 130 -5.88 9.12 -7.16
C THR A 130 -4.96 8.44 -6.15
N THR A 131 -4.95 7.11 -6.14
CA THR A 131 -4.11 6.33 -5.22
C THR A 131 -2.63 6.61 -5.44
N ILE A 132 -2.17 6.67 -6.69
CA ILE A 132 -0.76 6.93 -7.01
C ILE A 132 -0.36 8.34 -6.60
N LEU A 133 -1.20 9.34 -6.86
CA LEU A 133 -0.90 10.71 -6.49
C LEU A 133 -0.66 10.85 -4.98
N CYS A 134 -1.39 10.10 -4.16
CA CYS A 134 -1.20 10.09 -2.70
C CYS A 134 -0.05 9.20 -2.23
N VAL A 135 0.16 8.02 -2.84
CA VAL A 135 1.13 7.02 -2.36
C VAL A 135 2.56 7.32 -2.83
N MET A 136 2.71 7.91 -4.01
CA MET A 136 4.01 8.04 -4.64
C MET A 136 5.05 8.87 -3.85
N PRO A 137 4.68 9.96 -3.16
CA PRO A 137 5.62 10.68 -2.28
C PRO A 137 6.19 9.78 -1.18
N PHE A 138 5.37 8.93 -0.58
CA PHE A 138 5.79 8.00 0.48
C PHE A 138 6.70 6.90 -0.06
N ASP A 139 6.44 6.40 -1.26
CA ASP A 139 7.31 5.44 -1.92
C ASP A 139 8.73 5.99 -2.12
N ASN A 140 8.84 7.23 -2.60
CA ASN A 140 10.15 7.83 -2.83
C ASN A 140 10.88 8.15 -1.53
N ILE A 141 10.16 8.53 -0.48
CA ILE A 141 10.75 8.65 0.86
C ILE A 141 11.25 7.28 1.35
N LYS A 142 10.45 6.21 1.21
CA LYS A 142 10.85 4.83 1.58
C LYS A 142 12.12 4.41 0.84
N THR A 143 12.15 4.55 -0.49
CA THR A 143 13.31 4.13 -1.29
C THR A 143 14.56 4.93 -0.95
N HIS A 144 14.44 6.24 -0.69
CA HIS A 144 15.57 7.05 -0.25
C HIS A 144 16.08 6.70 1.15
N LEU A 145 15.19 6.30 2.07
CA LEU A 145 15.58 5.84 3.41
C LEU A 145 16.21 4.44 3.39
N GLN A 146 15.76 3.57 2.48
CA GLN A 146 16.25 2.21 2.33
C GLN A 146 17.52 2.11 1.45
N LYS A 147 17.84 3.16 0.69
CA LYS A 147 19.04 3.18 -0.15
C LYS A 147 20.29 3.13 0.74
N HIS A 148 20.97 1.98 0.70
CA HIS A 148 22.30 1.85 1.29
C HIS A 148 23.27 2.71 0.47
N ASN A 149 23.80 3.78 1.06
CA ASN A 149 24.90 4.51 0.44
C ASN A 149 26.18 3.70 0.71
N LEU A 150 26.51 2.81 -0.22
CA LEU A 150 27.86 2.27 -0.32
C LEU A 150 28.74 3.40 -0.88
N GLU A 151 29.48 4.08 -0.02
CA GLU A 151 30.53 5.01 -0.47
C GLU A 151 31.83 4.21 -0.64
N LEU A 152 32.50 4.41 -1.77
CA LEU A 152 33.86 3.94 -1.98
C LEU A 152 34.80 4.95 -1.31
N ILE A 153 35.45 4.52 -0.23
CA ILE A 153 36.53 5.28 0.40
C ILE A 153 37.79 4.41 0.25
N ASP A 154 38.82 4.93 -0.41
CA ASP A 154 40.10 4.25 -0.67
C ASP A 154 39.97 2.87 -1.35
N GLY A 155 39.14 2.77 -2.40
CA GLY A 155 38.94 1.52 -3.16
C GLY A 155 38.21 0.42 -2.38
N LYS A 156 37.90 0.63 -1.10
CA LYS A 156 37.07 -0.26 -0.28
C LYS A 156 35.65 0.31 -0.22
N LYS A 157 34.67 -0.54 -0.51
CA LYS A 157 33.25 -0.20 -0.31
C LYS A 157 33.00 -0.19 1.19
N VAL A 158 33.04 0.99 1.79
CA VAL A 158 32.69 1.15 3.20
C VAL A 158 31.18 1.34 3.24
N GLU A 159 30.50 0.44 3.94
CA GLU A 159 29.13 0.69 4.36
C GLU A 159 29.15 1.89 5.30
N LYS A 160 28.94 3.11 4.78
CA LYS A 160 28.40 4.16 5.64
C LYS A 160 27.02 3.66 6.01
N ALA A 161 26.93 3.07 7.19
CA ALA A 161 25.68 2.82 7.87
C ALA A 161 24.90 4.14 7.73
N SER A 162 23.87 4.13 6.88
CA SER A 162 22.94 5.24 6.67
C SER A 162 22.04 5.33 7.91
N SER A 163 22.67 5.25 9.08
CA SER A 163 22.06 5.28 10.38
C SER A 163 21.73 6.75 10.62
N LYS A 164 20.44 7.02 10.75
CA LYS A 164 19.87 8.31 11.18
C LYS A 164 19.69 9.38 10.11
N ILE A 165 19.49 9.04 8.83
CA ILE A 165 18.77 9.99 7.98
C ILE A 165 17.30 9.93 8.39
N GLY A 166 16.82 10.95 9.10
CA GLY A 166 15.41 11.07 9.43
C GLY A 166 14.56 11.34 8.19
N ILE A 167 13.27 11.03 8.27
CA ILE A 167 12.27 11.34 7.23
C ILE A 167 12.36 12.82 6.76
N PRO A 168 12.50 13.83 7.64
CA PRO A 168 12.58 15.23 7.21
C PRO A 168 13.81 15.51 6.34
N THR A 169 14.94 14.89 6.68
CA THR A 169 16.19 15.03 5.92
C THR A 169 16.08 14.38 4.55
N ALA A 170 15.41 13.23 4.45
CA ALA A 170 15.14 12.58 3.17
C ALA A 170 14.27 13.46 2.26
N ILE A 171 13.17 14.02 2.79
CA ILE A 171 12.29 14.94 2.06
C ILE A 171 13.08 16.15 1.55
N LYS A 172 13.87 16.79 2.42
CA LYS A 172 14.70 17.95 2.05
C LYS A 172 15.68 17.60 0.93
N ARG A 173 16.33 16.44 0.98
CA ARG A 173 17.27 15.99 -0.07
C ARG A 173 16.59 15.73 -1.41
N ILE A 174 15.40 15.11 -1.40
CA ILE A 174 14.63 14.85 -2.63
C ILE A 174 14.23 16.19 -3.27
N TYR A 175 13.69 17.09 -2.46
CA TYR A 175 13.27 18.41 -2.91
C TYR A 175 14.43 19.24 -3.48
N LEU A 176 15.59 19.24 -2.82
CA LEU A 176 16.77 19.98 -3.31
C LEU A 176 17.36 19.42 -4.61
N ARG A 177 17.24 18.11 -4.86
CA ARG A 177 17.83 17.49 -6.06
C ARG A 177 16.93 17.57 -7.30
N GLY A 178 15.62 17.46 -7.14
CA GLY A 178 14.69 17.32 -8.27
C GLY A 178 13.38 18.08 -8.11
N GLY A 179 13.26 18.93 -7.09
CA GLY A 179 12.02 19.63 -6.76
C GLY A 179 10.85 18.68 -6.54
N LEU A 180 9.66 19.09 -7.00
CA LEU A 180 8.46 18.26 -6.97
C LEU A 180 8.55 17.07 -7.94
N SER A 181 9.20 17.23 -9.09
CA SER A 181 9.37 16.14 -10.08
C SER A 181 10.14 14.94 -9.52
N GLY A 182 11.07 15.18 -8.58
CA GLY A 182 11.78 14.14 -7.84
C GLY A 182 10.83 13.18 -7.10
N PHE A 183 9.71 13.67 -6.57
CA PHE A 183 8.70 12.84 -5.93
C PHE A 183 7.85 12.04 -6.92
N PHE A 184 7.88 12.36 -8.21
CA PHE A 184 7.08 11.70 -9.25
C PHE A 184 7.94 10.95 -10.29
N THR A 185 9.17 10.61 -9.94
CA THR A 185 10.04 9.82 -10.83
C THR A 185 9.53 8.39 -10.98
N GLY A 186 9.29 7.96 -12.24
CA GLY A 186 8.83 6.59 -12.56
C GLY A 186 7.33 6.35 -12.44
N TRP A 187 6.51 7.41 -12.41
CA TRP A 187 5.06 7.31 -12.18
C TRP A 187 4.32 6.48 -13.25
N ARG A 188 4.80 6.48 -14.50
CA ARG A 188 4.14 5.77 -15.62
C ARG A 188 4.05 4.26 -15.39
N ILE A 189 5.15 3.63 -14.99
CA ILE A 189 5.20 2.18 -14.71
C ILE A 189 4.33 1.88 -13.49
N LYS A 190 4.40 2.71 -12.46
CA LYS A 190 3.57 2.56 -11.26
C LYS A 190 2.09 2.69 -11.59
N LEU A 191 1.72 3.60 -12.48
CA LEU A 191 0.34 3.75 -12.95
C LEU A 191 -0.17 2.50 -13.63
N PHE A 192 0.63 1.93 -14.52
CA PHE A 192 0.24 0.69 -15.18
C PHE A 192 0.03 -0.46 -14.19
N VAL A 193 0.99 -0.67 -13.27
CA VAL A 193 0.90 -1.73 -12.26
C VAL A 193 -0.32 -1.53 -11.34
N HIS A 194 -0.51 -0.32 -10.82
CA HIS A 194 -1.66 -0.02 -9.96
C HIS A 194 -2.98 -0.09 -10.71
N PHE A 195 -3.03 0.28 -11.98
CA PHE A 195 -4.23 0.15 -12.79
C PHE A 195 -4.64 -1.33 -12.94
N MET A 196 -3.70 -2.21 -13.23
CA MET A 196 -3.96 -3.65 -13.31
C MET A 196 -4.46 -4.20 -11.96
N THR A 197 -3.74 -3.90 -10.87
CA THR A 197 -4.14 -4.33 -9.53
C THR A 197 -5.51 -3.79 -9.14
N SER A 198 -5.77 -2.50 -9.35
CA SER A 198 -7.07 -1.89 -9.04
C SER A 198 -8.19 -2.49 -9.87
N SER A 199 -7.96 -2.81 -11.16
CA SER A 199 -8.98 -3.41 -12.01
C SER A 199 -9.40 -4.79 -11.49
N PHE A 200 -8.45 -5.63 -11.09
CA PHE A 200 -8.77 -6.92 -10.47
C PHE A 200 -9.46 -6.75 -9.13
N THR A 201 -8.94 -5.88 -8.25
CA THR A 201 -9.50 -5.68 -6.91
C THR A 201 -10.91 -5.11 -6.97
N VAL A 202 -11.18 -4.12 -7.82
CA VAL A 202 -12.51 -3.52 -7.97
C VAL A 202 -13.51 -4.52 -8.53
N CYS A 203 -13.12 -5.31 -9.55
CA CYS A 203 -13.98 -6.37 -10.09
C CYS A 203 -14.29 -7.43 -9.03
N LEU A 204 -13.29 -7.85 -8.25
CA LEU A 204 -13.46 -8.83 -7.18
C LEU A 204 -14.35 -8.29 -6.05
N LEU A 205 -14.13 -7.04 -5.64
CA LEU A 205 -14.96 -6.38 -4.63
C LEU A 205 -16.41 -6.27 -5.10
N GLU A 206 -16.65 -5.87 -6.34
CA GLU A 206 -17.99 -5.81 -6.91
C GLU A 206 -18.64 -7.21 -6.94
N TYR A 207 -17.90 -8.26 -7.34
CA TYR A 207 -18.40 -9.63 -7.30
C TYR A 207 -18.80 -10.07 -5.89
N MET A 208 -17.96 -9.78 -4.89
CA MET A 208 -18.24 -10.09 -3.48
C MET A 208 -19.43 -9.30 -2.93
N GLU A 209 -19.56 -8.02 -3.27
CA GLU A 209 -20.73 -7.19 -2.89
C GLU A 209 -22.02 -7.82 -3.43
N ASN A 210 -22.04 -8.24 -4.69
CA ASN A 210 -23.21 -8.86 -5.31
C ASN A 210 -23.56 -10.22 -4.70
N LEU A 211 -22.56 -11.04 -4.38
CA LEU A 211 -22.77 -12.31 -3.68
C LEU A 211 -23.41 -12.08 -2.30
N HIS A 212 -22.95 -11.06 -1.57
CA HIS A 212 -23.48 -10.71 -0.26
C HIS A 212 -24.93 -10.24 -0.32
N VAL A 213 -25.28 -9.39 -1.30
CA VAL A 213 -26.67 -8.94 -1.51
C VAL A 213 -27.59 -10.12 -1.79
N LYS A 214 -27.20 -11.03 -2.69
CA LYS A 214 -27.98 -12.24 -2.99
C LYS A 214 -28.16 -13.15 -1.77
N ALA A 215 -27.12 -13.30 -0.94
CA ALA A 215 -27.20 -14.09 0.27
C ALA A 215 -28.14 -13.50 1.33
N LEU A 216 -28.31 -12.16 1.34
CA LEU A 216 -29.28 -11.49 2.20
C LEU A 216 -30.71 -11.63 1.67
N ASP A 217 -30.91 -11.50 0.36
CA ASP A 217 -32.23 -11.67 -0.26
C ASP A 217 -32.75 -13.12 -0.10
N LEU A 218 -31.88 -14.14 0.04
CA LEU A 218 -32.27 -15.53 0.34
C LEU A 218 -32.72 -15.79 1.78
N LYS A 219 -32.42 -14.88 2.71
CA LYS A 219 -32.77 -15.01 4.13
C LYS A 219 -34.03 -14.24 4.51
N ALA A 220 -34.53 -13.38 3.62
CA ALA A 220 -35.74 -12.58 3.78
C ALA A 220 -36.94 -13.32 3.18
#